data_AF-A0A0S2I1S9-F1
#
_entry.id   AF-A0A0S2I1S9-F1
#
_cell.length_a   1.000
_cell.length_b   1.000
_cell.length_c   1.000
_cell.angle_alpha   90.00
_cell.angle_beta   90.00
_cell.angle_gamma   90.00
#
_symmetry.space_group_name_H-M   'P 1'
#
loop_
_entity.id
_entity.type
_entity.pdbx_description
1 polymer ?
#
loop_
_entity_poly.entity_id
_entity_poly.type
_entity_poly.pdbx_seq_one_letter_code
_entity_poly.pdbx_strand_id
1 'polypeptide(L)'
;MVASLVAFMFTNDGIPEISVNSGFSLLYLGLIGTLVCYFITVWVQQYVPAIKVSLILATEPVFAALCSFIFINETLNPQELLGATLILSGVIIHNWVKHRIKRKAARLAHRN
;
A
#
# COMPACT_ATOMS: atom_id res chain seq x y z
N MET A 1 3.75 5.57 -13.42
CA MET A 1 4.10 6.69 -14.32
C MET A 1 5.23 6.31 -15.28
N VAL A 2 6.46 6.04 -14.82
CA VAL A 2 7.58 5.67 -15.73
C VAL A 2 7.27 4.43 -16.58
N ALA A 3 6.80 3.34 -15.98
CA ALA A 3 6.43 2.14 -16.73
C ALA A 3 5.31 2.39 -17.75
N SER A 4 4.31 3.20 -17.39
CA SER A 4 3.20 3.59 -18.28
C SER A 4 3.68 4.46 -19.45
N LEU A 5 4.64 5.36 -19.21
CA LEU A 5 5.24 6.24 -20.22
C LEU A 5 6.09 5.45 -21.21
N VAL A 6 6.88 4.50 -20.69
CA VAL A 6 7.66 3.56 -21.49
C VAL A 6 6.74 2.68 -22.33
N ALA A 7 5.67 2.11 -21.75
CA ALA A 7 4.68 1.33 -22.50
C ALA A 7 4.03 2.14 -23.63
N PHE A 8 3.67 3.42 -23.38
CA PHE A 8 3.15 4.32 -24.41
C PHE A 8 4.14 4.59 -25.54
N MET A 9 5.45 4.65 -25.26
CA MET A 9 6.47 4.82 -26.31
C MET A 9 6.59 3.60 -27.23
N PHE A 10 6.28 2.39 -26.74
CA PHE A 10 6.31 1.15 -27.52
C PHE A 10 4.96 0.79 -28.15
N THR A 11 3.87 1.36 -27.65
CA THR A 11 2.52 1.13 -28.14
C THR A 11 2.22 2.17 -29.22
N ASN A 12 2.15 1.76 -30.49
CA ASN A 12 1.86 2.65 -31.62
C ASN A 12 0.36 3.00 -31.73
N ASP A 13 -0.31 3.09 -30.57
CA ASP A 13 -1.68 3.54 -30.47
C ASP A 13 -1.66 5.07 -30.56
N GLY A 14 -2.47 5.63 -31.46
CA GLY A 14 -2.64 7.08 -31.56
C GLY A 14 -3.09 7.69 -30.23
N ILE A 15 -3.07 9.02 -30.15
CA ILE A 15 -3.47 9.75 -28.93
C ILE A 15 -4.86 9.24 -28.50
N PRO A 16 -5.01 8.67 -27.30
CA PRO A 16 -6.27 8.08 -26.89
C PRO A 16 -7.36 9.15 -26.89
N GLU A 17 -8.46 8.90 -27.60
CA GLU A 17 -9.60 9.82 -27.62
C GLU A 17 -10.20 9.88 -26.20
N ILE A 18 -9.97 11.01 -25.53
CA ILE A 18 -10.42 11.21 -24.16
C ILE A 18 -11.92 11.55 -24.20
N SER A 19 -12.76 10.53 -24.08
CA SER A 19 -14.19 10.72 -23.86
C SER A 19 -14.45 11.48 -22.54
N VAL A 20 -15.50 12.31 -22.50
CA VAL A 20 -15.83 13.17 -21.35
C VAL A 20 -15.98 12.37 -20.04
N ASN A 21 -16.50 11.14 -20.12
CA ASN A 21 -16.59 10.23 -18.96
C ASN A 21 -15.21 9.76 -18.46
N SER A 22 -14.27 9.51 -19.36
CA SER A 22 -12.90 9.12 -19.01
C SER A 22 -12.16 10.29 -18.36
N GLY A 23 -12.39 11.51 -18.85
CA GLY A 23 -11.84 12.74 -18.25
C GLY A 23 -12.28 12.94 -16.80
N PHE A 24 -13.56 12.73 -16.50
CA PHE A 24 -14.07 12.83 -15.13
C PHE A 24 -13.47 11.74 -14.20
N SER A 25 -13.35 10.51 -14.70
CA SER A 25 -12.76 9.40 -13.95
C SER A 25 -11.28 9.65 -13.62
N LEU A 26 -10.52 10.22 -14.57
CA LEU A 26 -9.13 10.61 -14.37
C LEU A 26 -8.99 11.74 -13.34
N LEU A 27 -9.87 12.75 -13.41
CA LEU A 27 -9.88 13.83 -12.43
C LEU A 27 -10.21 13.31 -11.02
N TYR A 28 -11.19 12.43 -10.90
CA TYR A 28 -11.54 11.81 -9.63
C TYR A 28 -10.38 10.99 -9.05
N LEU A 29 -9.74 10.15 -9.86
CA LEU A 29 -8.61 9.32 -9.43
C LEU A 29 -7.38 10.17 -9.05
N GLY A 30 -7.10 11.23 -9.80
CA GLY A 30 -5.99 12.14 -9.53
C GLY A 30 -6.21 12.99 -8.27
N LEU A 31 -7.37 13.63 -8.16
CA LEU A 31 -7.67 14.51 -7.02
C LEU A 31 -7.96 13.73 -5.75
N ILE A 32 -8.91 12.80 -5.81
CA ILE A 32 -9.35 12.08 -4.60
C ILE A 32 -8.45 10.88 -4.35
N GLY A 33 -8.24 10.04 -5.36
CA GLY A 33 -7.43 8.81 -5.21
C GLY A 33 -5.97 9.10 -4.85
N THR A 34 -5.37 10.13 -5.45
CA THR A 34 -3.94 10.41 -5.29
C THR A 34 -3.68 11.60 -4.38
N LEU A 35 -4.17 12.80 -4.72
CA LEU A 35 -3.82 14.02 -3.99
C LEU A 35 -4.33 14.00 -2.55
N VAL A 36 -5.62 13.69 -2.32
CA VAL A 36 -6.19 13.63 -0.97
C VAL A 36 -5.56 12.48 -0.16
N CYS A 37 -5.46 11.28 -0.74
CA CYS A 37 -4.92 10.12 -0.04
C CYS A 37 -3.45 10.32 0.37
N TYR A 38 -2.64 10.88 -0.53
CA TYR A 38 -1.24 11.22 -0.25
C TYR A 38 -1.13 12.35 0.78
N PHE A 39 -1.97 13.38 0.68
CA PHE A 39 -1.99 14.47 1.66
C PHE A 39 -2.28 13.96 3.07
N ILE A 40 -3.31 13.11 3.23
CA ILE A 40 -3.63 12.47 4.51
C ILE A 40 -2.45 11.64 5.01
N THR A 41 -1.81 10.88 4.12
CA THR A 41 -0.65 10.05 4.49
C THR A 41 0.50 10.89 5.04
N VAL A 42 0.87 11.98 4.35
CA VAL A 42 1.92 12.91 4.79
C VAL A 42 1.53 13.60 6.10
N TRP A 43 0.27 13.99 6.24
CA TRP A 43 -0.23 14.61 7.46
C TRP A 43 -0.17 13.64 8.66
N VAL A 44 -0.60 12.40 8.50
CA VAL A 44 -0.55 11.36 9.56
C VAL A 44 0.89 11.04 9.97
N GLN A 45 1.85 11.08 9.03
CA GLN A 45 3.27 10.87 9.35
C GLN A 45 3.85 11.91 10.33
N GLN A 46 3.20 13.06 10.52
CA GLN A 46 3.60 14.04 11.54
C GLN A 46 3.28 13.58 12.97
N TYR A 47 2.26 12.72 13.12
CA TYR A 47 1.80 12.24 14.43
C TYR A 47 2.21 10.79 14.70
N VAL A 48 2.45 10.01 13.64
CA VAL A 48 2.75 8.58 13.71
C VAL A 48 4.11 8.32 13.07
N PRO A 49 5.00 7.53 13.71
CA PRO A 49 6.30 7.19 13.13
C PRO A 49 6.17 6.64 11.70
N ALA A 50 6.99 7.15 10.78
CA ALA A 50 6.95 6.79 9.36
C ALA A 50 6.97 5.27 9.11
N ILE A 51 7.72 4.52 9.94
CA ILE A 51 7.78 3.06 9.89
C ILE A 51 6.41 2.39 10.12
N LYS A 52 5.58 2.93 11.03
CA LYS A 52 4.24 2.36 11.25
C LYS A 52 3.33 2.66 10.05
N VAL A 53 3.42 3.86 9.50
CA VAL A 53 2.63 4.26 8.32
C VAL A 53 3.01 3.39 7.13
N SER A 54 4.30 3.18 6.88
CA SER A 54 4.76 2.33 5.78
C SER A 54 4.35 0.86 5.93
N LEU A 55 4.29 0.32 7.16
CA LEU A 55 3.78 -1.02 7.40
C LEU A 55 2.28 -1.15 7.11
N ILE A 56 1.49 -0.12 7.44
CA ILE A 56 0.06 -0.08 7.10
C ILE A 56 -0.11 -0.06 5.58
N LEU A 57 0.61 0.82 4.88
CA LEU A 57 0.59 0.90 3.42
C LEU A 57 1.06 -0.41 2.77
N ALA A 58 2.07 -1.07 3.32
CA ALA A 58 2.51 -2.37 2.83
C ALA A 58 1.43 -3.45 2.95
N THR A 59 0.49 -3.30 3.90
CA THR A 59 -0.63 -4.24 4.09
C THR A 59 -1.81 -3.93 3.18
N GLU A 60 -1.88 -2.74 2.58
CA GLU A 60 -2.93 -2.33 1.61
C GLU A 60 -3.24 -3.38 0.54
N PRO A 61 -2.27 -3.93 -0.23
CA PRO A 61 -2.56 -4.92 -1.26
C PRO A 61 -3.18 -6.22 -0.71
N VAL A 62 -2.94 -6.57 0.55
CA VAL A 62 -3.59 -7.72 1.20
C VAL A 62 -5.08 -7.46 1.39
N PHE A 63 -5.43 -6.25 1.84
CA PHE A 63 -6.82 -5.85 1.96
C PHE A 63 -7.48 -5.67 0.59
N ALA A 64 -6.77 -5.13 -0.40
CA ALA A 64 -7.27 -5.02 -1.76
C ALA A 64 -7.60 -6.39 -2.35
N ALA A 65 -6.70 -7.37 -2.22
CA ALA A 65 -6.94 -8.75 -2.65
C ALA A 65 -8.11 -9.40 -1.91
N LEU A 66 -8.21 -9.20 -0.59
CA LEU A 66 -9.32 -9.72 0.21
C LEU A 66 -10.67 -9.10 -0.21
N CYS A 67 -10.69 -7.79 -0.44
CA CYS A 67 -11.88 -7.10 -0.95
C CYS A 67 -12.23 -7.57 -2.36
N SER A 68 -11.24 -7.78 -3.25
CA SER A 68 -11.52 -8.33 -4.59
C SER A 68 -12.17 -9.72 -4.49
N PHE A 69 -11.61 -10.60 -3.66
CA PHE A 69 -12.17 -11.93 -3.42
C PHE A 69 -13.61 -11.88 -2.88
N ILE A 70 -13.93 -10.94 -1.98
CA ILE A 70 -15.26 -10.84 -1.36
C ILE A 70 -16.31 -10.15 -2.26
N PHE A 71 -15.94 -9.06 -2.93
CA PHE A 71 -16.88 -8.23 -3.69
C PHE A 71 -16.95 -8.59 -5.17
N ILE A 72 -15.83 -8.99 -5.75
CA ILE A 72 -15.70 -9.30 -7.18
C ILE A 72 -15.76 -10.82 -7.40
N ASN A 73 -15.69 -11.63 -6.33
CA ASN A 73 -15.65 -13.09 -6.38
C ASN A 73 -14.50 -13.64 -7.25
N GLU A 74 -13.42 -12.87 -7.40
CA GLU A 74 -12.22 -13.31 -8.11
C GLU A 74 -11.49 -14.39 -7.30
N THR A 75 -11.05 -15.45 -7.97
CA THR A 75 -10.26 -16.52 -7.34
C THR A 75 -8.83 -16.06 -7.12
N LEU A 76 -8.36 -16.10 -5.87
CA LEU A 76 -6.98 -15.77 -5.53
C LEU A 76 -6.01 -16.82 -6.07
N ASN A 77 -5.07 -16.39 -6.90
CA ASN A 77 -4.03 -17.24 -7.47
C ASN A 77 -2.97 -17.60 -6.39
N PRO A 78 -2.29 -18.76 -6.43
CA PRO A 78 -1.26 -19.10 -5.43
C PRO A 78 -0.15 -18.06 -5.30
N GLN A 79 0.16 -17.31 -6.37
CA GLN A 79 1.12 -16.21 -6.34
C GLN A 79 0.66 -15.04 -5.46
N GLU A 80 -0.63 -14.69 -5.51
CA GLU A 80 -1.22 -13.64 -4.69
C GLU A 80 -1.25 -14.05 -3.22
N LEU A 81 -1.54 -15.32 -2.94
CA LEU A 81 -1.51 -15.89 -1.60
C LEU A 81 -0.08 -15.88 -1.01
N LEU A 82 0.93 -16.22 -1.82
CA LEU A 82 2.34 -16.11 -1.42
C LEU A 82 2.74 -14.66 -1.13
N GLY A 83 2.33 -13.71 -1.97
CA GLY A 83 2.56 -12.29 -1.73
C GLY A 83 1.91 -11.81 -0.42
N ALA A 84 0.64 -12.18 -0.20
CA ALA A 84 -0.10 -11.80 1.00
C ALA A 84 0.51 -12.38 2.28
N THR A 85 0.89 -13.66 2.26
CA THR A 85 1.56 -14.31 3.41
C THR A 85 2.91 -13.68 3.71
N LEU A 86 3.69 -13.30 2.69
CA LEU A 86 4.97 -12.61 2.86
C LEU A 86 4.79 -11.25 3.54
N ILE A 87 3.84 -10.42 3.07
CA ILE A 87 3.53 -9.11 3.66
C ILE A 87 3.12 -9.25 5.12
N LEU A 88 2.15 -10.13 5.41
CA LEU A 88 1.66 -10.35 6.76
C LEU A 88 2.78 -10.83 7.70
N SER A 89 3.65 -11.72 7.23
CA SER A 89 4.80 -12.18 8.02
C SER A 89 5.74 -11.03 8.38
N GLY A 90 6.03 -10.12 7.45
CA GLY A 90 6.85 -8.94 7.70
C GLY A 90 6.27 -8.02 8.78
N VAL A 91 4.96 -7.77 8.73
CA VAL A 91 4.25 -6.93 9.72
C VAL A 91 4.25 -7.58 11.12
N ILE A 92 4.04 -8.90 11.17
CA ILE A 92 4.05 -9.66 12.43
C ILE A 92 5.45 -9.64 13.04
N ILE A 93 6.49 -9.95 12.26
CA ILE A 93 7.89 -9.94 12.72
C ILE A 93 8.27 -8.56 13.24
N HIS A 94 7.91 -7.48 12.53
CA HIS A 94 8.18 -6.13 12.99
C HIS A 94 7.58 -5.85 14.38
N ASN A 95 6.31 -6.18 14.59
CA ASN A 95 5.65 -5.99 15.87
C ASN A 95 6.28 -6.86 16.98
N TRP A 96 6.64 -8.10 16.67
CA TRP A 96 7.27 -9.03 17.61
C TRP A 96 8.65 -8.56 18.07
N VAL A 97 9.50 -8.14 17.12
CA VAL A 97 10.84 -7.63 17.40
C VAL A 97 10.77 -6.38 18.27
N LYS A 98 9.86 -5.45 17.95
CA LYS A 98 9.63 -4.25 18.75
C LYS A 98 9.28 -4.58 20.20
N HIS A 99 8.41 -5.57 20.42
CA HIS A 99 8.02 -5.99 21.76
C HIS A 99 9.19 -6.64 22.53
N ARG A 100 10.00 -7.48 21.86
CA ARG A 100 11.21 -8.09 22.43
C ARG A 100 12.24 -7.03 22.86
N ILE A 101 12.51 -6.04 22.02
CA ILE A 101 13.46 -4.96 22.30
C ILE A 101 13.01 -4.15 23.52
N LYS A 102 11.72 -3.76 23.57
CA LYS A 102 11.16 -3.01 24.70
C LYS A 102 11.28 -3.79 26.02
N ARG A 103 11.00 -5.10 26.00
CA ARG A 103 11.16 -5.98 27.18
C ARG A 103 12.61 -6.14 27.61
N LYS A 104 13.57 -6.19 26.67
CA LYS A 104 15.00 -6.33 26.98
C LYS A 104 15.56 -5.03 27.60
N ALA A 105 15.15 -3.87 27.08
CA ALA A 105 15.53 -2.56 27.64
C ALA A 105 15.00 -2.37 29.07
N ALA A 106 13.73 -2.72 29.33
CA ALA A 106 13.14 -2.62 30.66
C ALA A 106 13.86 -3.48 31.72
N ARG A 107 14.37 -4.66 31.33
CA ARG A 107 15.12 -5.55 32.23
C ARG A 107 16.52 -5.02 32.60
N LEU A 108 17.14 -4.25 31.71
CA LEU A 108 18.47 -3.66 31.96
C LEU A 108 18.36 -2.42 32.87
N ALA A 109 17.27 -1.65 32.75
CA ALA A 109 17.03 -0.48 33.58
C ALA A 109 16.78 -0.81 35.07
N HIS A 110 16.27 -2.00 35.40
CA HIS A 110 16.07 -2.46 36.78
C HIS A 110 17.32 -3.09 37.42
N ARG A 111 18.42 -3.25 36.67
CA ARG A 111 19.64 -3.92 37.14
C ARG A 111 20.77 -2.95 37.52
N ASN A 112 20.55 -1.64 37.34
CA ASN A 112 21.43 -0.55 37.80
C ASN A 112 20.75 0.18 38.96
#